data_AF-A0A832DNR6-F1
#
_entry.id   AF-A0A832DNR6-F1
#
_cell.length_a   1.000
_cell.length_b   1.000
_cell.length_c   1.000
_cell.angle_alpha   90.00
_cell.angle_beta   90.00
_cell.angle_gamma   90.00
#
_symmetry.space_group_name_H-M   'P 1'
#
loop_
_entity.id
_entity.type
_entity.pdbx_description
1 polymer ?
#
loop_
_entity_poly.entity_id
_entity_poly.type
_entity_poly.pdbx_seq_one_letter_code
_entity_poly.pdbx_strand_id
1 'polypeptide(L)'
;MLSDKTLKRIFIVVLLLFISCSDKSEKIPVLNYEDKKQMLEITKKFFDENTSHAFGGVFDESGKETIIAGIEKNDKSEWGIKFYQLLLNDNKLEVVFETNLLDGSFKESLVDKIKFPMRDYELIYYNSQGYFMGSGGGEVISYIIDFGKKEIYYAHLVADPVVPPSLFISKNTQDKYIREFFYTYFKKDYPKLRIVDEDITLD
;
A
#
# COMPACT_ATOMS: atom_id res chain seq x y z
N MET A 1 -3.78 -52.76 -44.33
CA MET A 1 -3.41 -51.57 -45.12
C MET A 1 -4.28 -50.41 -44.63
N LEU A 2 -3.77 -49.55 -43.75
CA LEU A 2 -4.48 -48.30 -43.43
C LEU A 2 -4.51 -47.48 -44.73
N SER A 3 -5.71 -47.07 -45.15
CA SER A 3 -5.91 -46.27 -46.34
C SER A 3 -5.08 -44.97 -46.26
N ASP A 4 -4.40 -44.59 -47.35
CA ASP A 4 -3.64 -43.33 -47.45
C ASP A 4 -4.46 -42.10 -47.05
N LYS A 5 -5.79 -42.17 -47.17
CA LYS A 5 -6.71 -41.11 -46.74
C LYS A 5 -6.85 -41.00 -45.22
N THR A 6 -6.79 -42.11 -44.49
CA THR A 6 -6.79 -42.14 -43.02
C THR A 6 -5.45 -41.67 -42.45
N LEU A 7 -4.33 -42.03 -43.09
CA LEU A 7 -3.00 -41.58 -42.66
C LEU A 7 -2.82 -40.06 -42.82
N LYS A 8 -3.29 -39.49 -43.95
CA LYS A 8 -3.27 -38.03 -44.19
C LYS A 8 -4.14 -37.25 -43.20
N ARG A 9 -5.31 -37.79 -42.80
CA ARG A 9 -6.18 -37.13 -41.82
C ARG A 9 -5.58 -37.11 -40.42
N ILE A 10 -4.89 -38.18 -40.02
CA ILE A 10 -4.18 -38.24 -38.73
C ILE A 10 -3.00 -37.26 -38.73
N PHE A 11 -2.27 -37.15 -39.85
CA PHE A 11 -1.12 -36.24 -39.96
C PHE A 11 -1.52 -34.75 -39.82
N ILE A 12 -2.69 -34.36 -40.33
CA ILE A 12 -3.21 -32.98 -40.22
C ILE A 12 -3.65 -32.66 -38.78
N VAL A 13 -4.24 -33.63 -38.07
CA VAL A 13 -4.63 -33.45 -36.65
C VAL A 13 -3.40 -33.37 -35.74
N VAL A 14 -2.34 -34.12 -36.05
CA VAL A 14 -1.06 -34.04 -35.32
C VAL A 14 -0.33 -32.71 -35.61
N LEU A 15 -0.40 -32.17 -36.84
CA LEU A 15 0.20 -30.87 -37.17
C LEU A 15 -0.48 -29.70 -36.43
N LEU A 16 -1.80 -29.79 -36.18
CA LEU A 16 -2.56 -28.76 -35.46
C LEU A 16 -2.25 -28.75 -33.95
N LEU A 17 -1.73 -29.84 -33.38
CA LEU A 17 -1.30 -29.91 -31.98
C LEU A 17 0.05 -29.22 -31.72
N PHE A 18 0.81 -28.86 -32.77
CA PHE A 18 2.07 -28.12 -32.65
C PHE A 18 1.91 -26.60 -32.74
N ILE A 19 0.69 -26.08 -32.92
CA ILE A 19 0.38 -24.67 -32.65
C ILE A 19 0.17 -24.52 -31.13
N SER A 20 1.18 -24.93 -30.36
CA SER A 20 1.34 -24.48 -29.00
C SER A 20 1.67 -23.00 -29.12
N CYS A 21 0.66 -22.14 -28.95
CA CYS A 21 0.86 -20.74 -28.63
C CYS A 21 1.70 -20.75 -27.36
N SER A 22 3.03 -20.67 -27.52
CA SER A 22 3.93 -20.33 -26.43
C SER A 22 3.50 -18.93 -26.03
N ASP A 23 2.64 -18.82 -25.02
CA ASP A 23 2.39 -17.57 -24.33
C ASP A 23 3.77 -17.05 -23.93
N LYS A 24 4.27 -16.07 -24.69
CA LYS A 24 5.48 -15.36 -24.32
C LYS A 24 5.09 -14.64 -23.05
N SER A 25 5.42 -15.23 -21.90
CA SER A 25 5.21 -14.62 -20.59
C SER A 25 5.77 -13.21 -20.68
N GLU A 26 4.89 -12.22 -20.56
CA GLU A 26 5.28 -10.85 -20.72
C GLU A 26 6.32 -10.51 -19.64
N LYS A 27 7.45 -9.95 -20.06
CA LYS A 27 8.54 -9.64 -19.13
C LYS A 27 8.26 -8.31 -18.45
N ILE A 28 8.52 -8.26 -17.14
CA ILE A 28 8.55 -7.03 -16.38
C ILE A 28 9.71 -6.19 -16.95
N PRO A 29 9.46 -4.94 -17.37
CA PRO A 29 10.52 -4.08 -17.89
C PRO A 29 11.49 -3.70 -16.76
N VAL A 30 12.63 -3.11 -17.13
CA VAL A 30 13.54 -2.54 -16.14
C VAL A 30 12.81 -1.45 -15.34
N LEU A 31 12.91 -1.53 -14.01
CA LEU A 31 12.24 -0.64 -13.09
C LEU A 31 13.06 0.64 -12.90
N ASN A 32 12.40 1.78 -13.00
CA ASN A 32 12.87 3.05 -12.47
C ASN A 32 12.06 3.33 -11.20
N TYR A 33 12.61 2.97 -10.04
CA TYR A 33 11.90 3.04 -8.76
C TYR A 33 11.45 4.45 -8.36
N GLU A 34 12.06 5.49 -8.94
CA GLU A 34 11.65 6.90 -8.73
C GLU A 34 10.44 7.31 -9.58
N ASP A 35 10.12 6.59 -10.66
CA ASP A 35 8.96 6.88 -11.50
C ASP A 35 7.68 6.26 -10.91
N LYS A 36 6.99 7.05 -10.09
CA LYS A 36 5.71 6.67 -9.45
C LYS A 36 4.68 6.15 -10.46
N LYS A 37 4.61 6.72 -11.67
CA LYS A 37 3.63 6.31 -12.68
C LYS A 37 4.00 4.93 -13.22
N GLN A 38 5.29 4.72 -13.53
CA GLN A 38 5.78 3.42 -13.97
C GLN A 38 5.54 2.36 -12.89
N MET A 39 5.85 2.66 -11.62
CA MET A 39 5.64 1.73 -10.51
C MET A 39 4.17 1.34 -10.38
N LEU A 40 3.24 2.28 -10.54
CA LEU A 40 1.81 2.00 -10.49
C LEU A 40 1.35 1.12 -11.65
N GLU A 41 1.76 1.44 -12.88
CA GLU A 41 1.39 0.67 -14.08
C GLU A 41 1.92 -0.77 -14.00
N ILE A 42 3.18 -0.95 -13.59
CA ILE A 42 3.79 -2.27 -13.44
C ILE A 42 3.11 -3.07 -12.36
N THR A 43 2.87 -2.47 -11.19
CA THR A 43 2.24 -3.17 -10.07
C THR A 43 0.81 -3.59 -10.41
N LYS A 44 0.04 -2.72 -11.09
CA LYS A 44 -1.29 -3.08 -11.58
C LYS A 44 -1.27 -4.27 -12.53
N LYS A 45 -0.30 -4.30 -13.44
CA LYS A 45 -0.23 -5.30 -14.50
C LYS A 45 0.30 -6.66 -14.02
N PHE A 46 1.30 -6.64 -13.14
CA PHE A 46 2.07 -7.83 -12.79
C PHE A 46 1.86 -8.31 -11.34
N PHE A 47 1.08 -7.58 -10.53
CA PHE A 47 0.75 -7.96 -9.16
C PHE A 47 -0.77 -7.95 -8.90
N ASP A 48 -1.40 -6.78 -8.86
CA ASP A 48 -2.85 -6.66 -8.60
C ASP A 48 -3.42 -5.41 -9.27
N GLU A 49 -4.39 -5.59 -10.17
CA GLU A 49 -5.03 -4.52 -10.95
C GLU A 49 -5.71 -3.45 -10.08
N ASN A 50 -6.08 -3.78 -8.84
CA ASN A 50 -6.72 -2.90 -7.87
C ASN A 50 -5.73 -2.03 -7.09
N THR A 51 -4.43 -2.13 -7.39
CA THR A 51 -3.41 -1.28 -6.78
C THR A 51 -3.75 0.20 -7.01
N SER A 52 -3.96 0.95 -5.94
CA SER A 52 -4.29 2.38 -6.01
C SER A 52 -3.05 3.26 -5.91
N HIS A 53 -2.05 2.80 -5.15
CA HIS A 53 -0.77 3.46 -4.97
C HIS A 53 0.37 2.48 -5.16
N ALA A 54 1.46 2.94 -5.79
CA ALA A 54 2.70 2.19 -5.84
C ALA A 54 3.88 3.15 -5.69
N PHE A 55 4.86 2.77 -4.87
CA PHE A 55 6.04 3.58 -4.58
C PHE A 55 7.28 2.71 -4.66
N GLY A 56 8.24 3.06 -5.52
CA GLY A 56 9.55 2.42 -5.52
C GLY A 56 10.52 3.11 -4.55
N GLY A 57 11.47 2.36 -4.01
CA GLY A 57 12.48 2.89 -3.10
C GLY A 57 13.09 1.82 -2.19
N VAL A 58 13.89 2.26 -1.23
CA VAL A 58 14.49 1.40 -0.20
C VAL A 58 13.64 1.52 1.06
N PHE A 59 12.99 0.44 1.49
CA PHE A 59 12.01 0.45 2.59
C PHE A 59 12.41 -0.39 3.81
N ASP A 60 13.60 -0.99 3.78
CA ASP A 60 14.16 -1.74 4.89
C ASP A 60 15.69 -1.59 4.94
N GLU A 61 16.28 -2.15 6.00
CA GLU A 61 17.72 -2.11 6.27
C GLU A 61 18.56 -2.94 5.29
N SER A 62 17.94 -3.71 4.39
CA SER A 62 18.70 -4.51 3.40
C SER A 62 19.35 -3.64 2.32
N GLY A 63 18.90 -2.39 2.18
CA GLY A 63 19.34 -1.47 1.13
C GLY A 63 18.81 -1.83 -0.27
N LYS A 64 17.98 -2.87 -0.39
CA LYS A 64 17.40 -3.30 -1.66
C LYS A 64 16.20 -2.44 -2.04
N GLU A 65 16.12 -2.10 -3.31
CA GLU A 65 14.94 -1.43 -3.87
C GLU A 65 13.76 -2.41 -3.94
N THR A 66 12.62 -1.96 -3.41
CA THR A 66 11.34 -2.68 -3.40
C THR A 66 10.23 -1.75 -3.85
N ILE A 67 9.06 -2.29 -4.11
CA ILE A 67 7.85 -1.52 -4.43
C ILE A 67 6.87 -1.67 -3.27
N ILE A 68 6.36 -0.58 -2.73
CA ILE A 68 5.22 -0.60 -1.81
C ILE A 68 3.94 -0.36 -2.60
N ALA A 69 3.04 -1.35 -2.58
CA ALA A 69 1.73 -1.30 -3.21
C ALA A 69 0.64 -1.07 -2.16
N GLY A 70 -0.23 -0.08 -2.37
CA GLY A 70 -1.43 0.16 -1.57
C GLY A 70 -2.68 -0.33 -2.29
N ILE A 71 -3.46 -1.21 -1.65
CA ILE A 71 -4.71 -1.77 -2.18
C ILE A 71 -5.84 -1.53 -1.18
N GLU A 72 -6.95 -0.97 -1.66
CA GLU A 72 -8.19 -0.87 -0.87
C GLU A 72 -8.96 -2.18 -0.99
N LYS A 73 -9.35 -2.75 0.15
CA LYS A 73 -10.27 -3.89 0.22
C LYS A 73 -11.66 -3.34 0.50
N ASN A 74 -12.60 -3.72 -0.34
CA ASN A 74 -13.98 -3.30 -0.26
C ASN A 74 -14.89 -4.45 -0.71
N ASP A 75 -14.85 -5.54 0.07
CA ASP A 75 -15.78 -6.65 -0.09
C ASP A 75 -16.70 -6.78 1.13
N LYS A 76 -17.61 -7.76 1.10
CA LYS A 76 -18.63 -7.92 2.15
C LYS A 76 -18.05 -8.34 3.51
N SER A 77 -16.79 -8.77 3.56
CA SER A 77 -16.10 -9.31 4.74
C SER A 77 -14.94 -8.44 5.21
N GLU A 78 -14.31 -7.69 4.31
CA GLU A 78 -13.13 -6.88 4.57
C GLU A 78 -13.29 -5.48 3.94
N TRP A 79 -13.26 -4.46 4.80
CA TRP A 79 -13.23 -3.06 4.39
C TRP A 79 -12.04 -2.35 5.04
N GLY A 80 -11.20 -1.71 4.23
CA GLY A 80 -10.03 -0.98 4.70
C GLY A 80 -8.93 -0.90 3.64
N ILE A 81 -7.73 -0.52 4.06
CA ILE A 81 -6.55 -0.44 3.20
C ILE A 81 -5.48 -1.43 3.65
N LYS A 82 -4.72 -1.95 2.69
CA LYS A 82 -3.59 -2.85 2.94
C LYS A 82 -2.40 -2.39 2.12
N PHE A 83 -1.21 -2.51 2.69
CA PHE A 83 0.04 -2.23 2.00
C PHE A 83 0.89 -3.50 1.88
N TYR A 84 1.53 -3.67 0.73
CA TYR A 84 2.37 -4.81 0.39
C TYR A 84 3.75 -4.31 0.00
N GLN A 85 4.79 -4.93 0.56
CA GLN A 85 6.16 -4.76 0.08
C GLN A 85 6.45 -5.86 -0.94
N LEU A 86 6.83 -5.45 -2.14
CA LEU A 86 7.07 -6.31 -3.28
C LEU A 86 8.54 -6.27 -3.67
N LEU A 87 9.14 -7.45 -3.80
CA LEU A 87 10.49 -7.63 -4.32
C LEU A 87 10.41 -8.24 -5.72
N LEU A 88 11.16 -7.69 -6.67
CA LEU A 88 11.30 -8.27 -8.00
C LEU A 88 12.34 -9.40 -7.97
N ASN A 89 11.89 -10.64 -8.08
CA ASN A 89 12.74 -11.83 -8.19
C ASN A 89 12.42 -12.55 -9.51
N ASP A 90 13.44 -12.83 -10.33
CA ASP A 90 13.32 -13.64 -11.55
C ASP A 90 12.08 -13.31 -12.42
N ASN A 91 11.84 -12.01 -12.65
CA ASN A 91 10.73 -11.49 -13.46
C ASN A 91 9.34 -11.67 -12.83
N LYS A 92 9.25 -11.78 -11.50
CA LYS A 92 8.00 -11.82 -10.74
C LYS A 92 8.06 -10.88 -9.53
N LEU A 93 6.94 -10.20 -9.25
CA LEU A 93 6.77 -9.45 -8.02
C LEU A 93 6.32 -10.42 -6.91
N GLU A 94 7.13 -10.54 -5.86
CA GLU A 94 6.87 -11.40 -4.72
C GLU A 94 6.60 -10.56 -3.47
N VAL A 95 5.54 -10.90 -2.73
CA VAL A 95 5.23 -10.25 -1.45
C VAL A 95 6.22 -10.72 -0.39
N VAL A 96 7.01 -9.79 0.14
CA VAL A 96 7.94 -10.05 1.25
C VAL A 96 7.38 -9.61 2.60
N PHE A 97 6.41 -8.69 2.59
CA PHE A 97 5.65 -8.27 3.75
C PHE A 97 4.29 -7.71 3.32
N GLU A 98 3.29 -7.84 4.16
CA GLU A 98 2.01 -7.14 4.06
C GLU A 98 1.56 -6.65 5.44
N THR A 99 0.88 -5.51 5.47
CA THR A 99 0.24 -5.02 6.70
C THR A 99 -0.98 -5.89 7.04
N ASN A 100 -1.45 -5.82 8.29
CA ASN A 100 -2.84 -6.17 8.56
C ASN A 100 -3.79 -5.22 7.78
N LEU A 101 -5.08 -5.55 7.71
CA LEU A 101 -6.08 -4.63 7.21
C LEU A 101 -6.15 -3.41 8.14
N LEU A 102 -6.02 -2.22 7.57
CA LEU A 102 -6.03 -0.95 8.31
C LEU A 102 -7.31 -0.18 8.01
N ASP A 103 -7.85 0.51 9.02
CA ASP A 103 -9.02 1.35 8.84
C ASP A 103 -8.68 2.54 7.94
N GLY A 104 -9.53 2.79 6.95
CA GLY A 104 -9.39 3.92 6.04
C GLY A 104 -9.82 3.59 4.61
N SER A 105 -9.72 4.60 3.76
CA SER A 105 -9.89 4.49 2.30
C SER A 105 -8.82 5.32 1.62
N PHE A 106 -8.46 4.97 0.39
CA PHE A 106 -7.59 5.80 -0.44
C PHE A 106 -8.31 7.00 -1.06
N LYS A 107 -9.65 6.99 -1.06
CA LYS A 107 -10.45 8.12 -1.57
C LYS A 107 -10.15 9.38 -0.75
N GLU A 108 -9.73 10.44 -1.46
CA GLU A 108 -9.41 11.76 -0.87
C GLU A 108 -8.31 11.75 0.19
N SER A 109 -7.64 10.61 0.39
CA SER A 109 -6.52 10.47 1.32
C SER A 109 -5.22 11.02 0.75
N LEU A 110 -4.30 11.33 1.65
CA LEU A 110 -2.90 11.58 1.35
C LEU A 110 -2.11 10.30 1.61
N VAL A 111 -1.40 9.83 0.59
CA VAL A 111 -0.45 8.72 0.71
C VAL A 111 0.86 9.14 0.07
N ASP A 112 1.95 9.10 0.84
CA ASP A 112 3.26 9.50 0.34
C ASP A 112 4.43 8.74 1.00
N LYS A 113 5.58 8.77 0.33
CA LYS A 113 6.84 8.34 0.94
C LYS A 113 7.35 9.41 1.89
N ILE A 114 7.84 9.00 3.06
CA ILE A 114 8.52 9.88 4.00
C ILE A 114 9.85 9.27 4.41
N LYS A 115 10.85 10.10 4.70
CA LYS A 115 12.14 9.67 5.22
C LYS A 115 12.47 10.44 6.49
N PHE A 116 12.83 9.69 7.52
CA PHE A 116 13.29 10.28 8.77
C PHE A 116 14.83 10.32 8.82
N PRO A 117 15.45 11.38 9.39
CA PRO A 117 16.91 11.50 9.41
C PRO A 117 17.67 10.37 10.10
N MET A 118 17.05 9.68 11.06
CA MET A 118 17.66 8.56 11.80
C MET A 118 17.53 7.22 11.08
N ARG A 119 16.96 7.18 9.87
CA ARG A 119 16.80 5.96 9.07
C ARG A 119 17.42 6.15 7.69
N ASP A 120 18.12 5.12 7.23
CA ASP A 120 18.69 5.05 5.89
C ASP A 120 17.67 4.62 4.83
N TYR A 121 16.52 4.07 5.24
CA TYR A 121 15.38 3.69 4.41
C TYR A 121 14.17 4.64 4.53
N GLU A 122 13.24 4.52 3.58
CA GLU A 122 11.98 5.27 3.47
C GLU A 122 10.81 4.53 4.14
N LEU A 123 9.77 5.27 4.48
CA LEU A 123 8.53 4.77 5.09
C LEU A 123 7.34 5.26 4.28
N ILE A 124 6.17 4.66 4.50
CA ILE A 124 4.91 5.16 3.94
C ILE A 124 4.13 5.93 5.00
N TYR A 125 3.67 7.13 4.64
CA TYR A 125 2.71 7.90 5.40
C TYR A 125 1.34 7.84 4.73
N TYR A 126 0.33 7.49 5.51
CA TYR A 126 -1.07 7.57 5.15
C TYR A 126 -1.76 8.58 6.07
N ASN A 127 -2.63 9.42 5.50
CA ASN A 127 -3.51 10.31 6.24
C ASN A 127 -4.85 10.41 5.50
N SER A 128 -5.95 10.16 6.20
CA SER A 128 -7.28 10.12 5.56
C SER A 128 -7.78 11.49 5.08
N GLN A 129 -7.11 12.61 5.41
CA GLN A 129 -7.45 14.02 5.12
C GLN A 129 -8.82 14.51 5.61
N GLY A 130 -9.69 13.61 6.07
CA GLY A 130 -10.98 13.91 6.64
C GLY A 130 -11.91 12.71 6.50
N TYR A 131 -12.33 12.15 7.62
CA TYR A 131 -13.41 11.17 7.72
C TYR A 131 -14.66 11.94 8.18
N PHE A 132 -15.58 12.19 7.25
CA PHE A 132 -16.82 12.92 7.52
C PHE A 132 -17.89 11.96 8.00
N MET A 133 -18.09 11.85 9.31
CA MET A 133 -19.30 11.27 9.90
C MET A 133 -20.22 12.38 10.43
N GLY A 134 -21.06 12.94 9.56
CA GLY A 134 -22.43 13.40 9.85
C GLY A 134 -22.74 14.46 10.93
N SER A 135 -21.81 14.85 11.82
CA SER A 135 -22.10 15.63 13.03
C SER A 135 -21.19 16.84 13.21
N GLY A 136 -20.91 17.61 12.15
CA GLY A 136 -20.25 18.92 12.24
C GLY A 136 -18.80 18.95 12.76
N GLY A 137 -18.27 17.82 13.24
CA GLY A 137 -16.86 17.56 13.55
C GLY A 137 -16.18 16.76 12.44
N GLY A 138 -14.88 16.52 12.60
CA GLY A 138 -14.08 15.76 11.64
C GLY A 138 -13.06 14.86 12.33
N GLU A 139 -12.88 13.65 11.80
CA GLU A 139 -11.88 12.70 12.26
C GLU A 139 -10.80 12.50 11.21
N VAL A 140 -9.56 12.26 11.64
CA VAL A 140 -8.47 11.93 10.73
C VAL A 140 -7.68 10.77 11.29
N ILE A 141 -7.66 9.66 10.55
CA ILE A 141 -6.82 8.50 10.80
C ILE A 141 -5.51 8.70 10.05
N SER A 142 -4.39 8.40 10.71
CA SER A 142 -3.06 8.49 10.10
C SER A 142 -2.18 7.32 10.50
N TYR A 143 -1.41 6.82 9.54
CA TYR A 143 -0.44 5.75 9.75
C TYR A 143 0.93 6.15 9.24
N ILE A 144 1.97 5.72 9.95
CA ILE A 144 3.33 5.61 9.42
C ILE A 144 3.68 4.13 9.43
N ILE A 145 3.99 3.59 8.26
CA ILE A 145 4.27 2.17 8.06
C ILE A 145 5.78 2.00 7.86
N ASP A 146 6.41 1.28 8.78
CA ASP A 146 7.82 0.96 8.77
C ASP A 146 8.01 -0.51 8.37
N PHE A 147 8.33 -0.73 7.10
CA PHE A 147 8.51 -2.08 6.54
C PHE A 147 9.79 -2.74 7.07
N GLY A 148 10.84 -1.97 7.35
CA GLY A 148 12.08 -2.46 7.95
C GLY A 148 11.87 -3.04 9.35
N LYS A 149 11.09 -2.36 10.19
CA LYS A 149 10.73 -2.85 11.53
C LYS A 149 9.49 -3.74 11.56
N LYS A 150 8.73 -3.78 10.46
CA LYS A 150 7.40 -4.41 10.37
C LYS A 150 6.43 -3.84 11.42
N GLU A 151 6.51 -2.53 11.64
CA GLU A 151 5.70 -1.81 12.61
C GLU A 151 4.79 -0.79 11.93
N ILE A 152 3.62 -0.57 12.51
CA ILE A 152 2.65 0.42 12.07
C ILE A 152 2.40 1.36 13.24
N TYR A 153 2.72 2.63 13.06
CA TYR A 153 2.47 3.69 14.03
C TYR A 153 1.17 4.39 13.65
N TYR A 154 0.30 4.61 14.62
CA TYR A 154 -1.05 5.10 14.39
C TYR A 154 -1.30 6.38 15.18
N ALA A 155 -2.02 7.31 14.55
CA ALA A 155 -2.53 8.50 15.20
C ALA A 155 -3.95 8.80 14.74
N HIS A 156 -4.77 9.27 15.67
CA HIS A 156 -6.17 9.59 15.44
C HIS A 156 -6.48 10.99 15.96
N LEU A 157 -6.84 11.88 15.04
CA LEU A 157 -7.32 13.21 15.36
C LEU A 157 -8.84 13.19 15.43
N VAL A 158 -9.39 13.72 16.52
CA VAL A 158 -10.82 14.04 16.65
C VAL A 158 -10.97 15.55 16.84
N ALA A 159 -11.65 16.22 15.91
CA ALA A 159 -11.95 17.64 15.96
C ALA A 159 -13.47 17.85 16.12
N ASP A 160 -13.86 18.42 17.25
CA ASP A 160 -15.26 18.72 17.59
C ASP A 160 -15.43 20.25 17.71
N PRO A 161 -16.58 20.82 17.33
CA PRO A 161 -16.81 22.26 17.39
C PRO A 161 -16.88 22.83 18.83
N VAL A 162 -17.19 22.01 19.83
CA VAL A 162 -17.41 22.39 21.23
C VAL A 162 -16.18 22.15 22.10
N VAL A 163 -15.39 21.10 21.81
CA VAL A 163 -14.17 20.79 22.56
C VAL A 163 -12.89 21.00 21.74
N PRO A 164 -11.76 21.36 22.37
CA PRO A 164 -10.49 21.47 21.66
C PRO A 164 -10.13 20.14 20.98
N PRO A 165 -9.60 20.18 19.74
CA PRO A 165 -9.18 18.98 19.02
C PRO A 165 -8.24 18.12 19.87
N SER A 166 -8.42 16.81 19.77
CA SER A 166 -7.63 15.82 20.48
C SER A 166 -6.89 14.91 19.51
N LEU A 167 -5.65 14.57 19.85
CA LEU A 167 -4.82 13.63 19.09
C LEU A 167 -4.45 12.47 20.00
N PHE A 168 -4.92 11.29 19.65
CA PHE A 168 -4.37 10.04 20.14
C PHE A 168 -3.16 9.63 19.30
N ILE A 169 -2.13 9.10 19.95
CA ILE A 169 -0.96 8.49 19.29
C ILE A 169 -0.73 7.13 19.94
N SER A 170 -0.69 6.07 19.13
CA SER A 170 -0.60 4.69 19.59
C SER A 170 0.61 4.43 20.49
N LYS A 171 0.42 3.57 21.49
CA LYS A 171 1.42 3.28 22.54
C LYS A 171 2.73 2.70 22.00
N ASN A 172 2.74 2.07 20.83
CA ASN A 172 3.97 1.58 20.20
C ASN A 172 4.82 2.69 19.57
N THR A 173 4.31 3.92 19.46
CA THR A 173 5.04 5.08 18.92
C THR A 173 5.97 5.71 19.95
N GLN A 174 7.02 4.96 20.33
CA GLN A 174 8.04 5.39 21.30
C GLN A 174 9.16 6.23 20.66
N ASP A 175 9.31 6.15 19.33
CA ASP A 175 10.28 6.97 18.60
C ASP A 175 9.85 8.45 18.64
N LYS A 176 10.73 9.29 19.19
CA LYS A 176 10.47 10.72 19.35
C LYS A 176 10.18 11.43 18.03
N TYR A 177 10.89 11.10 16.95
CA TYR A 177 10.71 11.78 15.66
C TYR A 177 9.38 11.43 15.00
N ILE A 178 8.94 10.18 15.13
CA ILE A 178 7.64 9.73 14.61
C ILE A 178 6.51 10.39 15.41
N ARG A 179 6.63 10.40 16.74
CA ARG A 179 5.67 11.07 17.62
C ARG A 179 5.59 12.57 17.34
N GLU A 180 6.74 13.22 17.20
CA GLU A 180 6.84 14.65 16.86
C GLU A 180 6.25 14.95 15.47
N PHE A 181 6.44 14.05 14.49
CA PHE A 181 5.87 14.19 13.15
C PHE A 181 4.34 14.22 13.22
N PHE A 182 3.70 13.23 13.87
CA PHE A 182 2.25 13.24 14.03
C PHE A 182 1.77 14.50 14.74
N TYR A 183 2.40 14.84 15.86
CA TYR A 183 2.02 16.03 16.63
C TYR A 183 2.13 17.31 15.81
N THR A 184 3.26 17.53 15.15
CA THR A 184 3.54 18.77 14.40
C THR A 184 2.64 18.88 13.16
N TYR A 185 2.41 17.77 12.47
CA TYR A 185 1.52 17.73 11.31
C TYR A 185 0.12 18.26 11.67
N PHE A 186 -0.50 17.71 12.72
CA PHE A 186 -1.84 18.14 13.14
C PHE A 186 -1.84 19.49 13.87
N LYS A 187 -0.81 19.82 14.65
CA LYS A 187 -0.73 21.08 15.40
C LYS A 187 -0.74 22.31 14.50
N LYS A 188 -0.23 22.18 13.28
CA LYS A 188 -0.22 23.24 12.27
C LYS A 188 -1.64 23.73 11.95
N ASP A 189 -2.57 22.80 11.72
CA ASP A 189 -3.95 23.12 11.35
C ASP A 189 -4.86 23.24 12.58
N TYR A 190 -4.47 22.62 13.71
CA TYR A 190 -5.17 22.66 14.98
C TYR A 190 -4.30 23.24 16.11
N PRO A 191 -4.10 24.57 16.20
CA PRO A 191 -3.21 25.18 17.20
C PRO A 191 -3.58 24.89 18.66
N LYS A 192 -4.84 24.56 18.95
CA LYS A 192 -5.33 24.20 20.30
C LYS A 192 -5.29 22.69 20.59
N LEU A 193 -4.65 21.90 19.72
CA LEU A 193 -4.56 20.44 19.83
C LEU A 193 -4.02 20.00 21.20
N ARG A 194 -4.71 19.01 21.78
CA ARG A 194 -4.33 18.31 23.02
C ARG A 194 -4.00 16.85 22.71
N ILE A 195 -2.99 16.30 23.37
CA ILE A 195 -2.70 14.86 23.30
C ILE A 195 -3.55 14.14 24.33
N VAL A 196 -4.14 13.00 23.94
CA VAL A 196 -4.90 12.12 24.83
C VAL A 196 -4.26 10.72 24.86
N ASP A 197 -4.43 10.02 25.97
CA ASP A 197 -3.82 8.70 26.20
C ASP A 197 -4.70 7.53 25.76
N GLU A 198 -6.01 7.79 25.61
CA GLU A 198 -7.01 6.82 25.18
C GLU A 198 -7.56 7.25 23.82
N ASP A 199 -7.73 6.26 22.95
CA ASP A 199 -8.37 6.47 21.66
C ASP A 199 -9.87 6.52 21.83
N ILE A 200 -10.52 7.38 21.07
CA ILE A 200 -11.97 7.50 21.06
C ILE A 200 -12.47 6.67 19.87
N THR A 201 -13.12 5.56 20.17
CA THR A 201 -14.01 4.89 19.22
C THR A 201 -15.40 5.45 19.42
N LEU A 202 -15.87 6.28 18.48
CA LEU A 202 -17.27 6.67 18.44
C LEU A 202 -18.05 5.51 17.81
N ASP A 203 -18.90 4.85 18.61
CA ASP A 203 -19.81 3.78 18.16
C ASP A 203 -20.81 4.28 17.09
#